data_AF-A0A1X1HZ05-F1
#
_entry.id   AF-A0A1X1HZ05-F1
#
_cell.length_a   1.000
_cell.length_b   1.000
_cell.length_c   1.000
_cell.angle_alpha   90.00
_cell.angle_beta   90.00
_cell.angle_gamma   90.00
#
_symmetry.space_group_name_H-M   'P 1'
#
loop_
_entity.id
_entity.type
_entity.pdbx_description
1 polymer ?
#
loop_
_entity_poly.entity_id
_entity_poly.type
_entity_poly.pdbx_seq_one_letter_code
_entity_poly.pdbx_strand_id
1 'polypeptide(L)'
;MIELKTKSDYDLTKNWYRKKEFLDELWKGMKLPTLDHYIRQMRNSPYSFGICGTHGNVFIHAEVFKDWFDYKIFHENEAVIA
;
A
#
# COMPACT_ATOMS: atom_id res chain seq x y z
N MET A 1 15.16 11.90 -3.93
CA MET A 1 14.62 11.15 -5.08
C MET A 1 14.23 9.77 -4.55
N ILE A 2 12.94 9.43 -4.57
CA ILE A 2 12.51 8.06 -4.28
C ILE A 2 12.67 7.26 -5.57
N GLU A 3 13.46 6.19 -5.53
CA GLU A 3 13.56 5.25 -6.64
C GLU A 3 12.28 4.41 -6.72
N LEU A 4 11.65 4.40 -7.89
CA LEU A 4 10.42 3.66 -8.10
C LEU A 4 10.72 2.17 -8.23
N LYS A 5 10.37 1.41 -7.20
CA LYS A 5 10.42 -0.05 -7.25
C LYS A 5 9.29 -0.62 -8.10
N THR A 6 9.61 -1.69 -8.80
CA THR A 6 8.74 -2.39 -9.73
C THR A 6 8.38 -3.77 -9.21
N LYS A 7 7.50 -4.48 -9.92
CA LYS A 7 7.01 -5.80 -9.52
C LYS A 7 8.14 -6.83 -9.30
N SER A 8 9.25 -6.75 -10.06
CA SER A 8 10.38 -7.69 -9.95
C SER A 8 11.21 -7.50 -8.69
N ASP A 9 11.04 -6.40 -7.98
CA ASP A 9 11.79 -6.09 -6.76
C ASP A 9 11.18 -6.74 -5.51
N TYR A 10 10.07 -7.47 -5.66
CA TYR A 10 9.31 -8.06 -4.55
C TYR A 10 9.11 -9.56 -4.72
N ASP A 11 9.20 -10.29 -3.61
CA ASP A 11 8.75 -11.69 -3.53
C ASP A 11 7.23 -11.75 -3.26
N LEU A 12 6.46 -11.70 -4.35
CA LEU A 12 5.00 -11.68 -4.29
C LEU A 12 4.35 -13.05 -3.97
N THR A 13 5.14 -14.05 -3.59
CA THR A 13 4.60 -15.37 -3.19
C THR A 13 4.19 -15.40 -1.71
N LYS A 14 4.55 -14.38 -0.94
CA LYS A 14 4.35 -14.27 0.52
C LYS A 14 3.91 -12.87 0.93
N ASN A 15 3.80 -12.62 2.24
CA ASN A 15 3.54 -11.31 2.82
C ASN A 15 2.22 -10.64 2.36
N TRP A 16 1.22 -11.45 2.01
CA TRP A 16 -0.14 -11.01 1.71
C TRP A 16 -1.03 -11.15 2.94
N TYR A 17 -1.71 -10.07 3.31
CA TYR A 17 -2.54 -10.02 4.50
C TYR A 17 -3.96 -9.59 4.16
N ARG A 18 -4.95 -10.13 4.88
CA ARG A 18 -6.30 -9.53 4.86
C ARG A 18 -6.24 -8.20 5.61
N LYS A 19 -7.17 -7.29 5.28
CA LYS A 19 -7.25 -5.94 5.89
C LYS A 19 -7.13 -5.95 7.42
N LYS A 20 -7.85 -6.86 8.10
CA LYS A 20 -7.85 -6.93 9.56
C LYS A 20 -6.49 -7.34 10.10
N GLU A 21 -5.93 -8.44 9.60
CA GLU A 21 -4.60 -8.95 9.99
C GLU A 21 -3.52 -7.89 9.71
N PHE A 22 -3.59 -7.22 8.56
CA PHE A 22 -2.67 -6.16 8.20
C PHE A 22 -2.65 -5.01 9.22
N LEU A 23 -3.84 -4.58 9.69
CA LEU A 23 -3.97 -3.54 10.71
C LEU A 23 -3.50 -4.02 12.08
N ASP A 24 -3.94 -5.22 12.47
CA ASP A 24 -3.69 -5.77 13.80
C ASP A 24 -2.20 -6.13 13.99
N GLU A 25 -1.52 -6.58 12.94
CA GLU A 25 -0.13 -7.05 13.02
C GLU A 25 0.89 -5.99 12.62
N LEU A 26 0.62 -5.21 11.57
CA LEU A 26 1.64 -4.37 10.92
C LEU A 26 1.38 -2.87 11.06
N TRP A 27 0.10 -2.45 11.10
CA TRP A 27 -0.29 -1.04 11.12
C TRP A 27 -1.24 -0.70 12.26
N LYS A 28 -0.82 -1.07 13.48
CA LYS A 28 -1.60 -0.88 14.71
C LYS A 28 -1.99 0.59 14.88
N GLY A 29 -3.28 0.83 15.09
CA GLY A 29 -3.84 2.16 15.28
C GLY A 29 -4.40 2.82 14.02
N MET A 30 -4.13 2.28 12.82
CA MET A 30 -4.83 2.71 11.60
C MET A 30 -6.27 2.17 11.60
N LYS A 31 -7.24 3.04 11.29
CA LYS A 31 -8.65 2.64 11.20
C LYS A 31 -8.93 2.00 9.84
N LEU A 32 -9.83 1.02 9.81
CA LEU A 32 -10.25 0.35 8.58
C LEU A 32 -10.71 1.31 7.46
N PRO A 33 -11.51 2.37 7.71
CA PRO A 33 -11.88 3.31 6.66
C PRO A 33 -10.68 4.07 6.07
N THR A 34 -9.67 4.36 6.88
CA THR A 34 -8.42 4.99 6.42
C THR A 34 -7.65 4.04 5.51
N LEU A 35 -7.51 2.78 5.90
CA LEU A 35 -6.90 1.75 5.06
C LEU A 35 -7.67 1.57 3.73
N ASP A 36 -9.00 1.57 3.76
CA ASP A 36 -9.82 1.48 2.55
C ASP A 36 -9.59 2.65 1.60
N HIS A 37 -9.42 3.85 2.15
CA HIS A 37 -9.07 5.03 1.36
C HIS A 37 -7.68 4.87 0.71
N TYR A 38 -6.69 4.43 1.48
CA TYR A 38 -5.33 4.19 0.98
C TYR A 38 -5.25 3.08 -0.07
N ILE A 39 -5.98 1.98 0.10
CA ILE A 39 -6.06 0.93 -0.92
C ILE A 39 -6.59 1.48 -2.25
N ARG A 40 -7.57 2.38 -2.23
CA ARG A 40 -8.09 3.01 -3.47
C ARG A 40 -7.03 3.87 -4.14
N GLN A 41 -6.27 4.64 -3.37
CA GLN A 41 -5.17 5.44 -3.90
C GLN A 41 -4.04 4.56 -4.45
N MET A 42 -3.66 3.50 -3.73
CA MET A 42 -2.64 2.54 -4.15
C MET A 42 -3.00 1.82 -5.44
N ARG A 43 -4.27 1.43 -5.62
CA ARG A 43 -4.78 0.83 -6.87
C ARG A 43 -4.62 1.74 -8.09
N ASN A 44 -4.62 3.06 -7.88
CA ASN A 44 -4.44 4.06 -8.93
C ASN A 44 -2.99 4.53 -9.04
N SER A 45 -2.03 3.79 -8.49
CA SER A 45 -0.61 4.14 -8.47
C SER A 45 0.24 3.09 -9.21
N PRO A 46 1.53 3.37 -9.46
CA PRO A 46 2.47 2.36 -9.98
C PRO A 46 2.58 1.11 -9.09
N TYR A 47 2.23 1.20 -7.81
CA TYR A 47 2.26 0.10 -6.85
C TYR A 47 0.97 -0.74 -6.81
N SER A 48 0.08 -0.59 -7.78
CA SER A 48 -1.22 -1.30 -7.83
C SER A 48 -1.09 -2.82 -7.72
N PHE A 49 0.04 -3.39 -8.16
CA PHE A 49 0.35 -4.81 -8.05
C PHE A 49 0.48 -5.33 -6.61
N GLY A 50 0.63 -4.45 -5.61
CA GLY A 50 0.64 -4.81 -4.19
C GLY A 50 -0.75 -5.00 -3.57
N ILE A 51 -1.82 -4.85 -4.36
CA ILE A 51 -3.19 -5.11 -3.95
C ILE A 51 -3.79 -6.19 -4.83
N CYS A 52 -4.39 -7.21 -4.24
CA CYS A 52 -5.12 -8.24 -4.98
C CYS A 52 -6.51 -8.51 -4.39
N GLY A 53 -7.38 -9.08 -5.22
CA GLY A 53 -8.76 -9.41 -4.85
C GLY A 53 -9.78 -8.28 -5.04
N THR A 54 -11.05 -8.65 -4.99
CA THR A 54 -12.20 -7.75 -5.18
C THR A 54 -13.25 -7.99 -4.10
N HIS A 55 -14.06 -6.97 -3.84
CA HIS A 55 -15.10 -6.99 -2.80
C HIS A 55 -14.51 -7.39 -1.44
N GLY A 56 -15.27 -7.93 -0.48
CA GLY A 56 -14.80 -8.19 0.90
C GLY A 56 -13.53 -9.05 1.06
N ASN A 57 -12.95 -9.59 -0.02
CA ASN A 57 -11.71 -10.34 -0.07
C ASN A 57 -10.58 -9.53 -0.75
N VAL A 58 -10.14 -8.45 -0.10
CA VAL A 58 -8.94 -7.70 -0.53
C VAL A 58 -7.75 -8.11 0.32
N PHE A 59 -6.63 -8.37 -0.34
CA PHE A 59 -5.34 -8.63 0.29
C PHE A 59 -4.35 -7.51 -0.05
N ILE A 60 -3.49 -7.21 0.91
CA ILE A 60 -2.46 -6.18 0.83
C ILE A 60 -1.11 -6.84 1.00
N HIS A 61 -0.19 -6.60 0.08
CA HIS A 61 1.20 -7.02 0.23
C HIS A 61 1.94 -6.03 1.12
N ALA A 62 2.50 -6.52 2.23
CA ALA A 62 3.01 -5.66 3.29
C ALA A 62 4.16 -4.73 2.85
N GLU A 63 5.17 -5.29 2.18
CA GLU A 63 6.35 -4.51 1.76
C GLU A 63 5.99 -3.49 0.68
N VAL A 64 5.21 -3.89 -0.32
CA VAL A 64 4.73 -3.00 -1.39
C VAL A 64 3.88 -1.86 -0.81
N PHE A 65 3.03 -2.12 0.19
CA PHE A 65 2.25 -1.07 0.83
C PHE A 65 3.14 -0.05 1.55
N LYS A 66 4.19 -0.50 2.25
CA LYS A 66 5.14 0.40 2.91
C LYS A 66 5.83 1.31 1.90
N ASP A 67 6.40 0.73 0.83
CA ASP A 67 7.10 1.52 -0.19
C ASP A 67 6.15 2.46 -0.94
N TRP A 68 4.91 2.04 -1.20
CA TRP A 68 3.87 2.91 -1.74
C TRP A 68 3.53 4.07 -0.80
N PHE A 69 3.46 3.81 0.52
CA PHE A 69 3.14 4.83 1.50
C PHE A 69 4.23 5.90 1.56
N ASP A 70 5.51 5.51 1.54
CA ASP A 70 6.65 6.43 1.48
C ASP A 70 6.63 7.24 0.16
N TYR A 71 6.36 6.58 -0.97
CA TYR A 71 6.14 7.23 -2.27
C TYR A 71 5.03 8.28 -2.21
N LYS A 72 3.87 7.94 -1.62
CA LYS A 72 2.73 8.86 -1.47
C LYS A 72 3.12 10.09 -0.67
N ILE A 73 3.73 9.91 0.51
CA ILE A 73 4.12 11.02 1.39
C ILE A 73 5.11 11.95 0.70
N PHE A 74 6.07 11.40 -0.04
CA PHE A 74 7.02 12.21 -0.80
C PHE A 74 6.33 13.11 -1.84
N HIS A 75 5.44 12.54 -2.66
CA HIS A 75 4.74 13.30 -3.71
C HIS A 75 3.70 14.28 -3.15
N GLU A 76 3.04 13.96 -2.04
CA GLU A 76 2.16 14.90 -1.35
C GLU A 76 2.94 16.09 -0.78
N ASN A 77 4.15 15.88 -0.26
CA ASN A 77 4.99 16.96 0.24
C ASN A 77 5.57 17.83 -0.89
N GLU A 78 5.91 17.25 -2.05
CA GLU A 78 6.31 18.03 -3.23
C GLU A 78 5.15 18.93 -3.73
N ALA A 79 3.92 18.41 -3.74
CA ALA A 79 2.75 19.16 -4.16
C ALA A 79 2.38 20.35 -3.23
N VAL A 80 2.88 20.35 -1.99
CA VAL A 80 2.67 21.45 -1.02
C VAL A 80 3.74 22.55 -1.16
N ILE A 81 4.89 22.24 -1.74
CA ILE A 81 6.03 23.18 -1.89
C ILE A 81 6.07 23.82 -3.29
N ALA A 82 5.36 23.24 -4.26
CA ALA A 82 5.19 23.77 -5.62
C ALA A 82 4.08 24.82 -5.72
#